data_AF-A0A7W2GRR0-F1
#
_entry.id   AF-A0A7W2GRR0-F1
#
_cell.length_a   1.000
_cell.length_b   1.000
_cell.length_c   1.000
_cell.angle_alpha   90.00
_cell.angle_beta   90.00
_cell.angle_gamma   90.00
#
_symmetry.space_group_name_H-M   'P 1'
#
loop_
_entity.id
_entity.type
_entity.pdbx_description
1 polymer ?
#
loop_
_entity_poly.entity_id
_entity_poly.type
_entity_poly.pdbx_seq_one_letter_code
_entity_poly.pdbx_strand_id
1 'polypeptide(L)'
;MMMMDLEAAERRLREIHYIKNELAFRGLTLNYLDRKNGYPIRTCSEALYRANAKGEEAIAAALGVKPHTLWPERYDPLTGQRHSPQHPDVYRRAPSKAEIRKIREAQS
;
A
#
# COMPACT_ATOMS: atom_id res chain seq x y z
N MET A 1 -14.32 -8.09 -18.19
CA MET A 1 -14.26 -7.61 -16.78
C MET A 1 -13.10 -8.22 -15.96
N MET A 2 -12.14 -8.94 -16.55
CA MET A 2 -10.94 -9.46 -15.84
C MET A 2 -9.66 -8.64 -16.04
N MET A 3 -9.58 -7.80 -17.09
CA MET A 3 -8.39 -6.98 -17.40
C MET A 3 -8.11 -5.87 -16.38
N MET A 4 -9.14 -5.28 -15.75
CA MET A 4 -8.96 -4.23 -14.73
C MET A 4 -8.32 -4.72 -13.43
N ASP A 5 -8.49 -6.01 -13.09
CA ASP A 5 -7.98 -6.55 -11.83
C ASP A 5 -6.46 -6.77 -11.88
N LEU A 6 -5.90 -7.04 -13.07
CA LEU A 6 -4.46 -7.23 -13.25
C LEU A 6 -3.70 -5.91 -13.19
N GLU A 7 -4.20 -4.88 -13.85
CA GLU A 7 -3.56 -3.56 -13.88
C GLU A 7 -3.55 -2.93 -12.47
N ALA A 8 -4.68 -3.02 -11.76
CA ALA A 8 -4.77 -2.60 -10.37
C ALA A 8 -3.80 -3.37 -9.46
N ALA A 9 -3.68 -4.69 -9.65
CA ALA A 9 -2.72 -5.52 -8.95
C ALA A 9 -1.25 -5.13 -9.22
N GLU A 10 -0.90 -4.90 -10.48
CA GLU A 10 0.45 -4.47 -10.85
C GLU A 10 0.79 -3.11 -10.29
N ARG A 11 -0.14 -2.15 -10.35
CA ARG A 11 -0.01 -0.84 -9.71
C ARG A 11 0.25 -1.00 -8.22
N ARG A 12 -0.52 -1.86 -7.55
CA ARG A 12 -0.30 -2.12 -6.12
C ARG A 12 1.07 -2.68 -5.79
N LEU A 13 1.56 -3.61 -6.60
CA LEU A 13 2.91 -4.12 -6.41
C LEU A 13 3.94 -3.02 -6.57
N ARG A 14 3.81 -2.15 -7.57
CA ARG A 14 4.72 -1.02 -7.78
C ARG A 14 4.72 -0.07 -6.58
N GLU A 15 3.55 0.28 -6.06
CA GLU A 15 3.41 1.11 -4.84
C GLU A 15 4.12 0.49 -3.63
N ILE A 16 3.89 -0.81 -3.37
CA ILE A 16 4.51 -1.53 -2.25
C ILE A 16 6.04 -1.54 -2.39
N HIS A 17 6.56 -1.81 -3.59
CA HIS A 17 8.01 -1.81 -3.84
C HIS A 17 8.60 -0.41 -3.70
N TYR A 18 7.91 0.61 -4.22
CA TYR A 18 8.33 2.00 -4.09
C TYR A 18 8.48 2.41 -2.63
N ILE A 19 7.44 2.19 -1.81
CA ILE A 19 7.48 2.52 -0.37
C ILE A 19 8.60 1.78 0.34
N LYS A 20 8.76 0.47 0.08
CA LYS A 20 9.82 -0.33 0.70
C LYS A 20 11.22 0.17 0.32
N ASN A 21 11.44 0.51 -0.95
CA ASN A 21 12.72 1.00 -1.43
C ASN A 21 13.04 2.37 -0.84
N GLU A 22 12.08 3.29 -0.83
CA GLU A 22 12.24 4.62 -0.23
C GLU A 22 12.58 4.56 1.26
N LEU A 23 11.91 3.68 2.01
CA LEU A 23 12.26 3.44 3.41
C LEU A 23 13.67 2.85 3.55
N ALA A 24 14.03 1.89 2.70
CA ALA A 24 15.35 1.27 2.73
C ALA A 24 16.47 2.26 2.41
N PHE A 25 16.30 3.14 1.42
CA PHE A 25 17.26 4.20 1.10
C PHE A 25 17.50 5.16 2.26
N ARG A 26 16.50 5.33 3.13
CA ARG A 26 16.60 6.16 4.35
C ARG A 26 17.07 5.37 5.57
N GLY A 27 17.43 4.09 5.42
CA GLY A 27 17.81 3.21 6.54
C GLY A 27 16.66 2.91 7.50
N LEU A 28 15.41 3.07 7.07
CA LEU A 28 14.22 2.87 7.89
C LEU A 28 13.60 1.49 7.62
N THR A 29 12.99 0.91 8.65
CA THR A 29 12.21 -0.33 8.53
C THR A 29 10.80 -0.12 9.07
N LEU A 30 9.83 -0.88 8.57
CA LEU A 30 8.44 -0.80 9.06
C LEU A 30 8.34 -1.11 10.56
N ASN A 31 9.13 -2.08 11.05
CA ASN A 31 9.20 -2.40 12.47
C ASN A 31 9.82 -1.26 13.29
N TYR A 32 10.81 -0.56 12.74
CA TYR A 32 11.35 0.64 13.38
C TYR A 32 10.28 1.73 13.47
N LEU A 33 9.47 1.93 12.42
CA LEU A 33 8.37 2.90 12.43
C LEU A 33 7.30 2.53 13.47
N ASP A 34 6.91 1.26 13.56
CA ASP A 34 5.98 0.79 14.59
C ASP A 34 6.50 1.13 15.99
N ARG A 35 7.77 0.80 16.28
CA ARG A 35 8.40 1.09 17.58
C ARG A 35 8.51 2.58 17.87
N LYS A 36 8.94 3.37 16.88
CA LYS A 36 9.11 4.82 17.00
C LYS A 36 7.80 5.53 17.35
N ASN A 37 6.68 5.05 16.80
CA ASN A 37 5.35 5.63 17.03
C ASN A 37 4.59 4.96 18.19
N GLY A 38 5.18 3.97 18.87
CA GLY A 38 4.51 3.22 19.94
C GLY A 38 3.33 2.36 19.47
N TYR A 39 3.34 1.92 18.21
CA TYR A 39 2.28 1.09 17.63
C TYR A 39 2.52 -0.40 17.86
N PRO A 40 1.45 -1.22 17.86
CA PRO A 40 1.59 -2.67 17.77
C PRO A 40 2.44 -3.07 16.58
N ILE A 41 3.25 -4.12 16.76
CA ILE A 41 4.08 -4.67 15.68
C ILE A 41 3.18 -5.09 14.51
N ARG A 42 3.62 -4.77 13.29
CA ARG A 42 2.94 -4.96 12.00
C ARG A 42 1.94 -3.87 11.63
N THR A 43 1.75 -2.81 12.41
CA THR A 43 0.81 -1.73 12.03
C THR A 43 1.21 -1.08 10.69
N CYS A 44 2.48 -0.70 10.55
CA CYS A 44 3.01 -0.14 9.30
C CYS A 44 3.07 -1.20 8.19
N SER A 45 3.34 -2.46 8.52
CA SER A 45 3.37 -3.55 7.52
C SER A 45 1.99 -3.84 6.94
N GLU A 46 0.96 -3.84 7.79
CA GLU A 46 -0.43 -4.01 7.37
C GLU A 46 -0.90 -2.88 6.48
N ALA A 47 -0.46 -1.64 6.72
CA ALA A 47 -0.81 -0.48 5.89
C ALA A 47 -0.43 -0.66 4.40
N LEU A 48 0.61 -1.44 4.10
CA LEU A 48 0.98 -1.74 2.70
C LEU A 48 -0.08 -2.58 1.97
N TYR A 49 -0.78 -3.45 2.68
CA TYR A 49 -1.71 -4.42 2.08
C TYR A 49 -3.17 -4.11 2.36
N ARG A 50 -3.47 -3.44 3.48
CA ARG A 50 -4.82 -3.13 3.97
C ARG A 50 -4.88 -1.67 4.39
N ALA A 51 -6.07 -1.09 4.36
CA ALA A 51 -6.28 0.30 4.70
C ALA A 51 -6.15 0.52 6.22
N ASN A 52 -4.97 0.92 6.69
CA ASN A 52 -4.65 1.17 8.10
C ASN A 52 -4.14 2.60 8.24
N ALA A 53 -5.03 3.51 8.65
CA ALA A 53 -4.75 4.95 8.70
C ALA A 53 -3.49 5.30 9.51
N LYS A 54 -3.30 4.68 10.69
CA LYS A 54 -2.13 4.94 11.55
C LYS A 54 -0.82 4.54 10.88
N GLY A 55 -0.79 3.36 10.27
CA GLY A 55 0.39 2.90 9.54
C GLY A 55 0.65 3.72 8.27
N GLU A 56 -0.41 4.14 7.56
CA GLU A 56 -0.32 5.01 6.40
C GLU A 56 0.31 6.37 6.77
N GLU A 57 -0.19 7.01 7.81
CA GLU A 57 0.31 8.29 8.33
C GLU A 57 1.77 8.19 8.77
N ALA A 58 2.15 7.14 9.52
CA ALA A 58 3.52 6.96 10.00
C ALA A 58 4.52 6.76 8.84
N ILE A 59 4.15 5.99 7.82
CA ILE A 59 4.99 5.80 6.63
C ILE A 59 5.07 7.11 5.84
N ALA A 60 3.95 7.79 5.60
CA ALA A 60 3.92 9.04 4.86
C ALA A 60 4.77 10.13 5.56
N ALA A 61 4.67 10.24 6.88
CA ALA A 61 5.49 11.13 7.70
C ALA A 61 6.99 10.77 7.62
N ALA A 62 7.34 9.49 7.67
CA ALA A 62 8.73 9.03 7.50
C ALA A 62 9.27 9.35 6.10
N LEU A 63 8.40 9.32 5.09
CA LEU A 63 8.74 9.63 3.72
C LEU A 63 8.68 11.14 3.38
N GLY A 64 8.12 11.96 4.27
CA GLY A 64 7.95 13.40 4.05
C GLY A 64 6.92 13.73 2.98
N VAL A 65 5.95 12.84 2.76
CA VAL A 65 4.88 12.97 1.76
C VAL A 65 3.51 12.88 2.42
N LYS A 66 2.45 13.17 1.68
CA LYS A 66 1.08 12.99 2.17
C LYS A 66 0.61 11.54 1.93
N PRO A 67 -0.26 10.97 2.77
CA PRO A 67 -0.77 9.60 2.58
C PRO A 67 -1.42 9.36 1.22
N HIS A 68 -2.17 10.33 0.69
CA HIS A 68 -2.80 10.22 -0.64
C HIS A 68 -1.79 10.12 -1.80
N THR A 69 -0.54 10.53 -1.59
CA THR A 69 0.53 10.37 -2.59
C THR A 69 0.94 8.90 -2.71
N LEU A 70 0.90 8.16 -1.60
CA LEU A 70 1.28 6.75 -1.54
C LEU A 70 0.10 5.80 -1.81
N TRP A 71 -1.10 6.23 -1.43
CA TRP A 71 -2.34 5.44 -1.57
C TRP A 71 -3.47 6.27 -2.21
N PRO A 72 -3.34 6.69 -3.47
CA PRO A 72 -4.34 7.53 -4.14
C PRO A 72 -5.75 6.91 -4.10
N GLU A 73 -5.88 5.59 -4.25
CA GLU A 73 -7.19 4.90 -4.20
C GLU A 73 -7.87 4.93 -2.82
N ARG A 74 -7.16 5.30 -1.76
CA ARG A 74 -7.70 5.37 -0.38
C ARG A 74 -8.19 6.77 0.00
N TYR A 75 -7.82 7.79 -0.78
CA TYR A 75 -8.02 9.20 -0.47
C TYR A 75 -8.63 9.94 -1.66
N ASP A 76 -9.48 10.90 -1.36
CA ASP A 76 -10.05 11.80 -2.35
C ASP A 76 -8.95 12.71 -2.93
N PRO A 77 -8.79 12.78 -4.26
CA PRO A 77 -7.70 13.53 -4.88
C PRO A 77 -7.85 15.05 -4.78
N LEU A 78 -9.08 15.55 -4.58
CA LEU A 78 -9.38 16.98 -4.52
C LEU A 78 -9.22 17.52 -3.10
N THR A 79 -9.73 16.76 -2.12
CA THR A 79 -9.76 17.17 -0.71
C THR A 79 -8.61 16.59 0.11
N GLY A 80 -7.97 15.53 -0.39
CA GLY A 80 -6.97 14.75 0.35
C GLY A 80 -7.56 14.00 1.55
N GLN A 81 -8.89 14.00 1.70
CA GLN A 81 -9.57 13.30 2.79
C GLN A 81 -9.65 11.81 2.50
N ARG A 82 -9.56 11.00 3.55
CA ARG A 82 -9.68 9.56 3.43
C ARG A 82 -11.12 9.17 3.12
N HIS A 83 -11.34 8.29 2.15
CA HIS A 83 -12.69 7.80 1.86
C HIS A 83 -13.27 7.08 3.08
N SER A 84 -14.52 7.39 3.43
CA SER A 84 -15.26 6.72 4.50
C SER A 84 -16.71 6.48 4.05
N PRO A 85 -17.17 5.21 3.99
CA PRO A 85 -16.42 3.97 4.23
C PRO A 85 -15.39 3.67 3.12
N GLN A 86 -14.37 2.88 3.45
CA GLN A 86 -13.43 2.36 2.44
C GLN A 86 -14.14 1.31 1.58
N HIS A 87 -14.03 1.43 0.25
CA HIS A 87 -14.64 0.46 -0.67
C HIS A 87 -14.02 -0.94 -0.46
N PRO A 88 -14.80 -2.04 -0.46
CA PRO A 88 -14.30 -3.40 -0.24
C PRO A 88 -13.12 -3.79 -1.15
N ASP A 89 -13.13 -3.27 -2.38
CA ASP A 89 -12.10 -3.56 -3.37
C ASP A 89 -10.71 -3.02 -3.00
N VAL A 90 -10.64 -2.00 -2.14
CA VAL A 90 -9.38 -1.46 -1.61
C VAL A 90 -8.65 -2.48 -0.72
N TYR A 91 -9.37 -3.47 -0.17
CA TYR A 91 -8.81 -4.57 0.63
C TYR A 91 -8.39 -5.77 -0.20
N ARG A 92 -8.52 -5.74 -1.54
CA ARG A 92 -8.02 -6.83 -2.38
C ARG A 92 -6.52 -6.97 -2.16
N ARG A 93 -6.12 -8.18 -1.74
CA ARG A 93 -4.70 -8.52 -1.60
C ARG A 93 -4.02 -8.31 -2.93
N ALA A 94 -2.81 -7.76 -2.94
CA ALA A 94 -1.96 -7.87 -4.12
C ALA A 94 -1.81 -9.36 -4.45
N PRO A 95 -1.97 -9.79 -5.72
CA PRO A 95 -1.83 -11.18 -6.08
C PRO A 95 -0.41 -11.65 -5.78
N SER A 96 -0.31 -12.88 -5.29
CA SER A 96 0.96 -13.54 -5.02
C SER A 96 1.75 -13.77 -6.31
N LYS A 97 3.06 -13.98 -6.20
CA LYS A 97 3.91 -14.34 -7.37
C LYS A 97 3.38 -15.56 -8.13
N ALA A 98 2.79 -16.53 -7.42
CA ALA A 98 2.19 -17.71 -8.02
C ALA A 98 0.90 -17.37 -8.80
N GLU A 99 0.06 -16.48 -8.29
CA GLU A 99 -1.13 -15.99 -8.99
C GLU A 99 -0.76 -15.16 -10.21
N ILE A 100 0.21 -14.24 -10.08
CA ILE A 100 0.72 -13.44 -11.21
C ILE A 100 1.24 -14.35 -12.32
N ARG A 101 2.01 -15.39 -11.97
CA ARG A 101 2.53 -16.37 -12.93
C ARG A 101 1.38 -17.06 -13.68
N LYS A 102 0.38 -17.58 -12.96
CA LYS A 102 -0.79 -18.23 -13.56
C LYS A 102 -1.57 -17.30 -14.49
N ILE A 103 -1.75 -16.04 -14.11
CA ILE A 103 -2.51 -15.10 -14.94
C ILE A 103 -1.73 -14.75 -16.22
N ARG A 104 -0.39 -14.65 -16.15
CA ARG A 104 0.46 -14.45 -17.33
C ARG A 104 0.45 -15.67 -18.27
N GLU A 105 0.51 -16.88 -17.71
CA GLU A 105 0.42 -18.13 -18.46
C GLU A 105 -0.95 -18.31 -19.15
N ALA A 106 -2.03 -17.81 -18.55
CA ALA A 106 -3.38 -17.85 -19.14
C ALA A 106 -3.66 -16.76 -20.20
N GLN A 107 -2.74 -15.82 -20.39
CA GLN A 107 -2.83 -14.73 -21.39
C GLN A 107 -1.97 -15.01 -22.65
N SER A 108 -1.17 -16.08 -22.65
CA SER A 108 -0.39 -16.58 -23.79
C SER A 108 -1.11 -17.74 -24.47
#